data_AF-A0A1V5U456-F1
#
_entry.id   AF-A0A1V5U456-F1
#
_cell.length_a   1.000
_cell.length_b   1.000
_cell.length_c   1.000
_cell.angle_alpha   90.00
_cell.angle_beta   90.00
_cell.angle_gamma   90.00
#
_symmetry.space_group_name_H-M   'P 1'
#
loop_
_entity.id
_entity.type
_entity.pdbx_description
1 polymer ?
#
loop_
_entity_poly.entity_id
_entity_poly.type
_entity_poly.pdbx_seq_one_letter_code
_entity_poly.pdbx_strand_id
1 'polypeptide(L)'
;MKLYMRQKVFSWADKFNVTDELGADRYFIEGELFSWGKKLHVSDVMGREVAFIQQKVFSFLPRFFVFVNGVQVAEIVKEFTFFRHKYRIDGLGWEVEGDFFAHDYEIIQNGSPVVYIHKQWMSWGDSFELDIADGVNEPLALAVVLAIDCVLDAAQRANH
;
A
#
# COMPACT_ATOMS: atom_id res chain seq x y z
N MET A 1 -0.76 16.51 0.20
CA MET A 1 0.54 16.28 -0.49
C MET A 1 0.38 15.09 -1.42
N LYS A 2 1.03 15.10 -2.58
CA LYS A 2 0.82 14.05 -3.60
C LYS A 2 2.07 13.21 -3.83
N LEU A 3 1.87 11.89 -3.82
CA LEU A 3 2.87 10.90 -4.21
C LEU A 3 2.40 10.13 -5.43
N TYR A 4 3.36 9.70 -6.26
CA TYR A 4 3.09 9.02 -7.52
C TYR A 4 3.84 7.70 -7.59
N MET A 5 3.13 6.65 -8.01
CA MET A 5 3.69 5.31 -8.18
C MET A 5 3.27 4.75 -9.54
N ARG A 6 4.20 4.11 -10.27
CA ARG A 6 3.85 3.49 -11.57
C ARG A 6 2.96 2.26 -11.35
N GLN A 7 1.99 2.02 -12.25
CA GLN A 7 1.05 0.91 -12.08
C GLN A 7 1.67 -0.50 -12.27
N LYS A 8 2.65 -0.64 -13.17
CA LYS A 8 3.20 -1.95 -13.59
C LYS A 8 4.39 -2.47 -12.77
N VAL A 9 4.73 -1.85 -11.64
CA VAL A 9 5.88 -2.27 -10.81
C VAL A 9 5.53 -3.28 -9.73
N PHE A 10 4.25 -3.56 -9.49
CA PHE A 10 3.83 -4.50 -8.43
C PHE A 10 3.92 -5.97 -8.83
N SER A 11 3.98 -6.28 -10.13
CA SER A 11 3.67 -7.63 -10.59
C SER A 11 4.87 -8.58 -10.62
N TRP A 12 6.09 -8.20 -11.03
CA TRP A 12 7.12 -9.21 -11.34
C TRP A 12 8.59 -8.85 -11.07
N ALA A 13 8.93 -7.69 -10.51
CA ALA A 13 10.30 -7.37 -10.12
C ALA A 13 10.32 -6.33 -9.00
N ASP A 14 10.74 -6.79 -7.84
CA ASP A 14 10.67 -6.21 -6.50
C ASP A 14 11.39 -4.87 -6.26
N LYS A 15 11.48 -3.92 -7.21
CA LYS A 15 12.01 -2.57 -6.93
C LYS A 15 11.30 -1.47 -7.70
N PHE A 16 10.87 -0.42 -7.02
CA PHE A 16 10.33 0.78 -7.66
C PHE A 16 10.43 2.03 -6.82
N ASN A 17 10.30 3.17 -7.47
CA ASN A 17 10.39 4.47 -6.83
C ASN A 17 9.00 5.08 -6.67
N VAL A 18 8.85 5.86 -5.62
CA VAL A 18 7.70 6.74 -5.37
C VAL A 18 8.20 8.16 -5.54
N THR A 19 7.57 8.95 -6.40
CA THR A 19 7.96 10.34 -6.66
C THR A 19 6.95 11.32 -6.09
N ASP A 20 7.36 12.56 -5.89
CA ASP A 20 6.44 13.67 -5.64
C ASP A 20 5.85 14.25 -6.94
N GLU A 21 5.04 15.30 -6.79
CA GLU A 21 4.42 16.07 -7.88
C GLU A 21 5.40 16.77 -8.83
N LEU A 22 6.65 16.96 -8.41
CA LEU A 22 7.72 17.51 -9.25
C LEU A 22 8.52 16.41 -9.95
N GLY A 23 8.19 15.13 -9.71
CA GLY A 23 8.87 13.98 -10.26
C GLY A 23 10.19 13.64 -9.55
N ALA A 24 10.44 14.20 -8.36
CA ALA A 24 11.61 13.85 -7.56
C ALA A 24 11.34 12.57 -6.76
N ASP A 25 12.30 11.65 -6.71
CA ASP A 25 12.20 10.43 -5.90
C ASP A 25 12.09 10.79 -4.41
N ARG A 26 11.08 10.23 -3.74
CA ARG A 26 10.80 10.40 -2.30
C ARG A 26 11.08 9.12 -1.52
N TYR A 27 10.68 7.98 -2.08
CA TYR A 27 10.89 6.67 -1.47
C TYR A 27 11.30 5.62 -2.50
N PHE A 28 12.02 4.63 -2.01
CA PHE A 28 12.43 3.45 -2.75
C PHE A 28 11.80 2.23 -2.11
N ILE A 29 11.05 1.47 -2.90
CA ILE A 29 10.38 0.25 -2.48
C ILE A 29 11.19 -0.92 -2.98
N GLU A 30 11.58 -1.82 -2.09
CA GLU A 30 12.31 -3.04 -2.42
C GLU A 30 11.64 -4.26 -1.81
N GLY A 31 11.32 -5.28 -2.60
CA GLY A 31 10.79 -6.55 -2.13
C GLY A 31 11.83 -7.66 -2.00
N GLU A 32 11.52 -8.66 -1.17
CA GLU A 32 12.39 -9.81 -0.94
C GLU A 32 12.01 -11.02 -1.83
N LEU A 33 12.82 -11.30 -2.87
CA LEU A 33 12.62 -12.40 -3.82
C LEU A 33 12.81 -13.82 -3.23
N PHE A 34 13.58 -13.97 -2.14
CA PHE A 34 13.92 -15.27 -1.53
C PHE A 34 13.36 -15.44 -0.11
N SER A 35 12.13 -14.97 0.09
CA SER A 35 11.50 -14.98 1.41
C SER A 35 10.24 -15.84 1.47
N TRP A 36 9.91 -16.31 2.67
CA TRP A 36 8.64 -16.98 2.92
C TRP A 36 7.54 -15.91 2.95
N GLY A 37 6.78 -15.80 1.86
CA GLY A 37 5.73 -14.79 1.67
C GLY A 37 6.26 -13.45 1.13
N LYS A 38 5.36 -12.56 0.69
CA LYS A 38 5.73 -11.24 0.16
C LYS A 38 6.19 -10.31 1.28
N LYS A 39 7.30 -9.61 1.06
CA LYS A 39 7.80 -8.55 1.94
C LYS A 39 8.22 -7.35 1.11
N LEU A 40 8.01 -6.15 1.65
CA LEU A 40 8.42 -4.88 1.03
C LEU A 40 9.10 -4.00 2.07
N HIS A 41 10.24 -3.45 1.70
CA HIS A 41 11.01 -2.46 2.43
C HIS A 41 10.78 -1.11 1.78
N VAL A 42 10.49 -0.09 2.59
CA VAL A 42 10.29 1.28 2.16
C VAL A 42 11.43 2.12 2.72
N SER A 43 12.29 2.64 1.86
CA SER A 43 13.43 3.45 2.25
C SER A 43 13.26 4.91 1.81
N ASP A 44 13.73 5.84 2.62
CA ASP A 44 13.83 7.25 2.24
C ASP A 44 14.98 7.50 1.25
N VAL A 45 15.11 8.76 0.81
CA VAL A 45 16.20 9.19 -0.09
C VAL A 45 17.62 9.05 0.49
N MET A 46 17.74 8.86 1.81
CA MET A 46 19.01 8.60 2.48
C MET A 46 19.30 7.11 2.62
N GLY A 47 18.42 6.24 2.09
CA GLY A 47 18.53 4.78 2.21
C GLY A 47 18.16 4.23 3.59
N ARG A 48 17.48 5.02 4.42
CA ARG A 48 16.99 4.56 5.72
C ARG A 48 15.63 3.93 5.56
N GLU A 49 15.45 2.73 6.08
CA GLU A 49 14.14 2.08 6.11
C GLU A 49 13.20 2.85 7.04
N VAL A 50 12.11 3.38 6.47
CA VAL A 50 11.08 4.13 7.18
C VAL A 50 9.83 3.28 7.43
N ALA A 51 9.58 2.28 6.58
CA ALA A 51 8.50 1.33 6.77
C ALA A 51 8.85 -0.05 6.20
N PHE A 52 8.18 -1.07 6.73
CA PHE A 52 8.32 -2.45 6.31
C PHE A 52 6.95 -3.12 6.30
N ILE A 53 6.68 -3.88 5.25
CA ILE A 53 5.41 -4.59 5.06
C ILE A 53 5.72 -6.07 4.91
N GLN A 54 5.00 -6.90 5.65
CA GLN A 54 5.23 -8.35 5.68
C GLN A 54 3.93 -9.13 5.57
N GLN A 55 3.88 -10.09 4.65
CA GLN A 55 2.81 -11.06 4.59
C GLN A 55 2.87 -12.01 5.80
N LYS A 56 1.72 -12.26 6.42
CA LYS A 56 1.57 -13.39 7.34
C LYS A 56 1.53 -14.69 6.55
N VAL A 57 2.57 -15.50 6.68
CA VAL A 57 2.61 -16.85 6.10
C VAL A 57 1.74 -17.81 6.91
N PHE A 58 1.27 -18.88 6.26
CA PHE A 58 0.39 -19.90 6.85
C PHE A 58 -0.93 -19.36 7.43
N SER A 59 -1.50 -18.32 6.81
CA SER A 59 -2.86 -17.86 7.10
C SER A 59 -3.85 -18.36 6.04
N PHE A 60 -5.10 -18.62 6.47
CA PHE A 60 -6.18 -19.04 5.57
C PHE A 60 -6.62 -17.93 4.61
N LEU A 61 -6.52 -16.66 5.05
CA LEU A 61 -6.83 -15.48 4.25
C LEU A 61 -5.61 -14.58 4.11
N PRO A 62 -5.49 -13.84 3.00
CA PRO A 62 -4.47 -12.81 2.83
C PRO A 62 -4.45 -11.83 4.01
N ARG A 63 -3.25 -11.62 4.55
CA ARG A 63 -3.02 -10.80 5.73
C ARG A 63 -1.61 -10.25 5.71
N PHE A 64 -1.48 -8.96 6.00
CA PHE A 64 -0.21 -8.24 5.96
C PHE A 64 -0.06 -7.37 7.21
N PHE A 65 1.15 -7.32 7.74
CA PHE A 65 1.55 -6.44 8.83
C PHE A 65 2.30 -5.24 8.27
N VAL A 66 2.04 -4.06 8.84
CA VAL A 66 2.72 -2.81 8.51
C VAL A 66 3.50 -2.35 9.72
N PHE A 67 4.79 -2.11 9.50
CA PHE A 67 5.72 -1.58 10.47
C PHE A 67 6.20 -0.21 10.00
N VAL A 68 6.24 0.76 10.90
CA VAL A 68 6.82 2.08 10.65
C VAL A 68 7.85 2.33 11.74
N ASN A 69 9.08 2.68 11.36
CA ASN A 69 10.21 2.81 12.29
C ASN A 69 10.38 1.60 13.24
N GLY A 70 10.15 0.38 12.72
CA GLY A 70 10.29 -0.88 13.48
C GLY A 70 9.12 -1.23 14.42
N VAL A 71 8.08 -0.39 14.50
CA VAL A 71 6.89 -0.66 15.32
C VAL A 71 5.73 -1.10 14.43
N GLN A 72 5.05 -2.19 14.79
CA GLN A 72 3.82 -2.58 14.08
C GLN A 72 2.72 -1.55 14.35
N VAL A 73 2.27 -0.89 13.29
CA VAL A 73 1.26 0.17 13.37
C VAL A 73 -0.10 -0.27 12.81
N ALA A 74 -0.09 -1.23 11.89
CA ALA A 74 -1.33 -1.75 11.31
C ALA A 74 -1.25 -3.23 10.93
N GLU A 75 -2.40 -3.86 10.86
CA GLU A 75 -2.61 -5.18 10.25
C GLU A 75 -3.76 -5.07 9.24
N ILE A 76 -3.50 -5.39 7.97
CA ILE A 76 -4.53 -5.42 6.92
C ILE A 76 -4.94 -6.87 6.70
N VAL A 77 -6.24 -7.14 6.83
CA VAL A 77 -6.81 -8.48 6.70
C VAL A 77 -7.91 -8.47 5.65
N LYS A 78 -7.87 -9.42 4.71
CA LYS A 78 -9.04 -9.72 3.87
C LYS A 78 -10.12 -10.37 4.72
N GLU A 79 -11.30 -9.79 4.76
CA GLU A 79 -12.45 -10.40 5.44
C GLU A 79 -13.08 -11.49 4.56
N PHE A 80 -13.66 -12.50 5.21
CA PHE A 80 -14.40 -13.53 4.52
C PHE A 80 -15.80 -13.02 4.18
N THR A 81 -16.05 -12.78 2.90
CA THR A 81 -17.29 -12.17 2.41
C THR A 81 -17.74 -12.88 1.13
N PHE A 82 -19.04 -13.19 1.04
CA PHE A 82 -19.58 -14.04 -0.03
C PHE A 82 -19.80 -13.30 -1.37
N PHE A 83 -19.92 -11.96 -1.35
CA PHE A 83 -20.29 -11.18 -2.55
C PHE A 83 -19.51 -9.88 -2.78
N ARG A 84 -18.84 -9.31 -1.76
CA ARG A 84 -18.10 -8.05 -1.88
C ARG A 84 -16.73 -8.17 -1.24
N HIS A 85 -15.68 -7.66 -1.85
CA HIS A 85 -14.36 -7.63 -1.22
C HIS A 85 -14.41 -6.62 -0.06
N LYS A 86 -14.07 -7.07 1.14
CA LYS A 86 -13.95 -6.19 2.31
C LYS A 86 -12.60 -6.42 2.97
N TYR A 87 -11.95 -5.33 3.33
CA TYR A 87 -10.66 -5.31 3.99
C TYR A 87 -10.81 -4.60 5.32
N ARG A 88 -10.13 -5.11 6.34
CA ARG A 88 -10.09 -4.49 7.67
C ARG A 88 -8.66 -4.04 7.94
N ILE A 89 -8.52 -2.80 8.42
CA ILE A 89 -7.26 -2.24 8.90
C ILE A 89 -7.34 -2.16 10.42
N ASP A 90 -6.66 -3.07 11.10
CA ASP A 90 -6.56 -3.07 12.56
C ASP A 90 -5.38 -2.17 12.98
N GLY A 91 -5.53 -1.40 14.07
CA GLY A 91 -4.46 -0.59 14.69
C GLY A 91 -4.56 0.93 14.51
N LEU A 92 -5.10 1.42 13.38
CA LEU A 92 -5.15 2.86 13.07
C LEU A 92 -6.56 3.49 13.17
N GLY A 93 -7.61 2.66 13.28
CA GLY A 93 -9.00 3.12 13.13
C GLY A 93 -9.27 3.67 11.73
N TRP A 94 -8.57 3.13 10.73
CA TRP A 94 -8.72 3.52 9.33
C TRP A 94 -9.67 2.55 8.64
N GLU A 95 -10.52 3.11 7.80
CA GLU A 95 -11.47 2.39 6.97
C GLU A 95 -11.16 2.69 5.51
N VAL A 96 -11.51 1.78 4.61
CA VAL A 96 -11.26 1.98 3.18
C VAL A 96 -12.57 1.86 2.42
N GLU A 97 -12.88 2.88 1.64
CA GLU A 97 -14.11 3.00 0.87
C GLU A 97 -13.81 3.28 -0.60
N GLY A 98 -14.60 2.71 -1.52
CA GLY A 98 -14.43 2.88 -2.97
C GLY A 98 -14.16 1.59 -3.73
N ASP A 99 -13.62 1.71 -4.95
CA ASP A 99 -13.27 0.61 -5.84
C ASP A 99 -11.77 0.32 -5.81
N PHE A 100 -11.43 -0.66 -4.97
CA PHE A 100 -10.07 -1.16 -4.82
C PHE A 100 -9.46 -1.72 -6.12
N PHE A 101 -10.26 -2.32 -7.00
CA PHE A 101 -9.77 -2.94 -8.24
C PHE A 101 -9.49 -1.90 -9.31
N ALA A 102 -10.27 -0.83 -9.34
CA ALA A 102 -10.03 0.32 -10.20
C ALA A 102 -8.89 1.22 -9.68
N HIS A 103 -8.36 0.92 -8.49
CA HIS A 103 -7.45 1.80 -7.74
C HIS A 103 -8.04 3.21 -7.58
N ASP A 104 -9.34 3.27 -7.28
CA ASP A 104 -10.12 4.49 -7.06
C ASP A 104 -10.85 4.38 -5.72
N TYR A 105 -10.14 4.71 -4.65
CA TYR A 105 -10.61 4.52 -3.28
C TYR A 105 -10.01 5.54 -2.32
N GLU A 106 -10.66 5.74 -1.18
CA GLU A 106 -10.20 6.61 -0.10
C GLU A 106 -10.00 5.82 1.19
N ILE A 107 -9.01 6.25 1.97
CA ILE A 107 -8.80 5.80 3.34
C ILE A 107 -9.35 6.89 4.25
N ILE A 108 -10.23 6.50 5.17
CA ILE A 108 -10.97 7.38 6.07
C ILE A 108 -10.57 7.08 7.50
N GLN A 109 -10.33 8.11 8.31
CA GLN A 109 -10.17 8.02 9.75
C GLN A 109 -11.26 8.86 10.43
N ASN A 110 -12.09 8.22 11.28
CA ASN A 110 -13.17 8.89 12.02
C ASN A 110 -14.10 9.73 11.12
N GLY A 111 -14.45 9.22 9.93
CA GLY A 111 -15.31 9.90 8.97
C GLY A 111 -14.64 11.05 8.19
N SER A 112 -13.33 11.25 8.36
CA SER A 112 -12.55 12.22 7.57
C SER A 112 -11.55 11.49 6.66
N PRO A 113 -11.47 11.86 5.38
CA PRO A 113 -10.53 11.26 4.44
C PRO A 113 -9.09 11.64 4.80
N VAL A 114 -8.20 10.65 4.83
CA VAL A 114 -6.76 10.81 5.13
C VAL A 114 -5.87 10.53 3.92
N VAL A 115 -6.31 9.66 3.00
CA VAL A 115 -5.59 9.37 1.76
C VAL A 115 -6.61 9.14 0.64
N TYR A 116 -6.42 9.79 -0.50
CA TYR A 116 -7.14 9.50 -1.74
C TYR A 116 -6.23 8.79 -2.73
N ILE A 117 -6.72 7.69 -3.30
CA ILE A 117 -6.00 6.90 -4.29
C ILE A 117 -6.83 6.92 -5.56
N HIS A 118 -6.22 7.40 -6.65
CA HIS A 118 -6.84 7.33 -7.97
C HIS A 118 -5.80 7.10 -9.05
N LYS A 119 -6.24 6.51 -10.16
CA LYS A 119 -5.40 6.35 -11.34
C LYS A 119 -5.23 7.68 -12.06
N GLN A 120 -4.00 7.98 -12.45
CA GLN A 120 -3.66 9.17 -13.22
C GLN A 120 -2.74 8.84 -14.39
N TRP A 121 -2.99 9.50 -15.52
CA TRP A 121 -2.13 9.43 -16.68
C TRP A 121 -0.99 10.44 -16.55
N MET A 122 0.26 9.96 -16.52
CA MET A 122 1.44 10.81 -16.46
C MET A 122 2.32 10.62 -17.70
N SER A 123 3.34 11.46 -17.88
CA SER A 123 4.23 11.41 -19.05
C SER A 123 4.97 10.09 -19.22
N TRP A 124 5.04 9.26 -18.17
CA TRP A 124 5.68 7.95 -18.18
C TRP A 124 4.68 6.78 -18.17
N GLY A 125 3.40 7.05 -18.47
CA GLY A 125 2.32 6.07 -18.55
C GLY A 125 1.39 6.07 -17.34
N ASP A 126 0.70 4.95 -17.15
CA ASP A 126 -0.25 4.73 -16.07
C ASP A 126 0.45 4.77 -14.69
N SER A 127 0.03 5.71 -13.86
CA SER A 127 0.49 5.88 -12.48
C SER A 127 -0.70 5.98 -11.53
N PHE A 128 -0.45 5.73 -10.26
CA PHE A 128 -1.38 5.97 -9.17
C PHE A 128 -0.92 7.23 -8.43
N GLU A 129 -1.87 8.14 -8.20
CA GLU A 129 -1.68 9.29 -7.32
C GLU A 129 -2.21 8.92 -5.93
N LEU A 130 -1.41 9.22 -4.91
CA LEU A 130 -1.76 9.16 -3.51
C LEU A 130 -1.81 10.60 -3.00
N ASP A 131 -3.00 11.16 -2.82
CA ASP A 131 -3.19 12.46 -2.19
C ASP A 131 -3.38 12.27 -0.69
N ILE A 132 -2.34 12.60 0.06
CA ILE A 132 -2.26 12.43 1.51
C ILE A 132 -2.66 13.75 2.18
N ALA A 133 -3.65 13.70 3.06
CA ALA A 133 -4.13 14.86 3.79
C ALA A 133 -3.03 15.48 4.69
N ASP A 134 -3.11 16.79 4.90
CA ASP A 134 -2.13 17.51 5.72
C ASP A 134 -2.09 16.98 7.16
N GLY A 135 -0.87 16.82 7.69
CA GLY A 135 -0.64 16.29 9.04
C GLY A 135 -0.65 14.77 9.15
N VAL A 136 -0.98 14.05 8.08
CA VAL A 136 -0.83 12.58 8.03
C VAL A 136 0.64 12.22 7.83
N ASN A 137 1.11 11.20 8.56
CA ASN A 137 2.46 10.69 8.41
C ASN A 137 2.62 10.02 7.04
N GLU A 138 3.49 10.58 6.20
CA GLU A 138 3.69 10.18 4.81
C GLU A 138 4.17 8.71 4.66
N PRO A 139 5.23 8.25 5.37
CA PRO A 139 5.61 6.83 5.38
C PRO A 139 4.48 5.88 5.81
N LEU A 140 3.67 6.27 6.79
CA LEU A 140 2.54 5.47 7.27
C LEU A 140 1.48 5.31 6.18
N ALA A 141 1.05 6.42 5.58
CA ALA A 141 0.06 6.42 4.51
C ALA A 141 0.53 5.56 3.32
N LEU A 142 1.77 5.77 2.87
CA LEU A 142 2.37 5.00 1.79
C LEU A 142 2.41 3.50 2.13
N ALA A 143 2.88 3.13 3.33
CA ALA A 143 3.00 1.74 3.72
C ALA A 143 1.64 1.02 3.80
N VAL A 144 0.59 1.70 4.27
CA VAL A 144 -0.77 1.16 4.29
C VAL A 144 -1.29 0.95 2.86
N VAL A 145 -1.12 1.93 1.96
CA VAL A 145 -1.55 1.78 0.56
C VAL A 145 -0.83 0.61 -0.12
N LEU A 146 0.48 0.48 0.08
CA LEU A 146 1.25 -0.66 -0.43
C LEU A 146 0.76 -2.00 0.14
N ALA A 147 0.43 -2.05 1.42
CA ALA A 147 -0.10 -3.26 2.04
C ALA A 147 -1.48 -3.63 1.52
N ILE A 148 -2.36 -2.66 1.26
CA ILE A 148 -3.66 -2.87 0.61
C ILE A 148 -3.45 -3.47 -0.79
N ASP A 149 -2.57 -2.90 -1.60
CA ASP A 149 -2.24 -3.43 -2.93
C ASP A 149 -1.72 -4.88 -2.86
N CYS A 150 -0.84 -5.18 -1.88
CA CYS A 150 -0.35 -6.54 -1.67
C CYS A 150 -1.47 -7.53 -1.26
N VAL A 151 -2.41 -7.09 -0.42
CA VAL A 151 -3.57 -7.91 -0.04
C VAL A 151 -4.48 -8.15 -1.26
N LEU A 152 -4.69 -7.14 -2.11
CA LEU A 152 -5.48 -7.24 -3.35
C LEU A 152 -4.86 -8.23 -4.34
N ASP A 153 -3.56 -8.12 -4.61
CA ASP A 153 -2.83 -9.04 -5.48
C ASP A 153 -2.84 -10.48 -4.93
N ALA A 154 -2.57 -10.66 -3.63
CA ALA A 154 -2.66 -11.99 -2.99
C ALA A 154 -4.08 -12.58 -3.05
N ALA A 155 -5.11 -11.73 -2.90
CA ALA A 155 -6.51 -12.11 -3.00
C ALA A 155 -6.91 -12.54 -4.42
N GLN A 156 -6.36 -11.92 -5.46
CA GLN A 156 -6.59 -12.29 -6.85
C GLN A 156 -5.91 -13.62 -7.20
N ARG A 157 -4.66 -13.82 -6.74
CA ARG A 157 -3.91 -15.07 -6.95
C ARG A 157 -4.57 -16.28 -6.28
N ALA A 158 -5.20 -16.11 -5.12
CA ALA A 158 -5.90 -17.19 -4.41
C ALA A 158 -7.22 -17.63 -5.09
N ASN A 159 -7.76 -16.83 -6.01
CA ASN A 159 -8.98 -17.14 -6.75
C ASN A 159 -8.71 -17.83 -8.11
N HIS A 160 -7.43 -18.02 -8.48
CA HIS A 160 -6.97 -18.68 -9.70
C HIS A 160 -6.31 -20.02 -9.36
#